data_AF-G3V6P0-F1
#
_entry.id   AF-G3V6P0-F1
#
_cell.length_a   1.000
_cell.length_b   1.000
_cell.length_c   1.000
_cell.angle_alpha   90.00
_cell.angle_beta   90.00
_cell.angle_gamma   90.00
#
_symmetry.space_group_name_H-M   'P 1'
#
loop_
_entity.id
_entity.type
_entity.pdbx_description
1 polymer ?
#
loop_
_entity_poly.entity_id
_entity_poly.type
_entity_poly.pdbx_seq_one_letter_code
_entity_poly.pdbx_strand_id
1 'polypeptide(L)'
;MGNNMTSITEFILLGFPLSPRMRMLLFVLFSLFYTFTLLGNGTIVGLICVDSRLHTPMYFFLSHLAIVDIAYACNTVPQMLVNLLDPVKPISYAGCMTQTFLFLTFAITECLLLVVMSYDRYVAICHPLRYSVIMSWRVCSTMAVTSWIIGFLLALIHLVLLLPLPFCVSQKVNHFFCEITAILKLACADTHLNETMVLAGAVSVLLGPFSSIVVSYACILGAILRIQSGEGQRKAFSTCSSHLCVVGLFYGTAIVMYVGPRHGSPKEQKKYLLLFHSLFNPMLNPLIYSLRNSDVKNTLKRVLGTQRAL
;
A
#
# COMPACT_ATOMS: atom_id res chain seq x y z
N MET A 1 -35.43 29.31 5.00
CA MET A 1 -34.89 28.98 6.34
C MET A 1 -33.40 28.74 6.17
N GLY A 2 -32.56 29.55 6.83
CA GLY A 2 -31.11 29.41 6.73
C GLY A 2 -30.70 28.04 7.26
N ASN A 3 -30.17 27.17 6.39
CA ASN A 3 -29.48 25.98 6.85
C ASN A 3 -28.30 26.49 7.68
N ASN A 4 -28.38 26.36 9.01
CA ASN A 4 -27.22 26.54 9.86
C ASN A 4 -26.12 25.63 9.31
N MET A 5 -25.12 26.22 8.64
CA MET A 5 -23.87 25.55 8.33
C MET A 5 -23.17 25.34 9.68
N THR A 6 -23.57 24.30 10.39
CA THR A 6 -22.80 23.84 11.55
C THR A 6 -21.49 23.31 10.99
N SER A 7 -20.37 23.92 11.39
CA SER A 7 -19.05 23.37 11.08
C SER A 7 -19.00 21.97 11.69
N ILE A 8 -18.87 20.96 10.83
CA ILE A 8 -18.90 19.57 11.26
C ILE A 8 -17.60 19.26 11.97
N THR A 9 -17.71 18.85 13.23
CA THR A 9 -16.56 18.56 14.08
C THR A 9 -16.17 17.09 14.07
N GLU A 10 -17.09 16.18 13.72
CA GLU A 10 -16.96 14.74 13.97
C GLU A 10 -17.66 13.89 12.90
N PHE A 11 -17.17 12.66 12.74
CA PHE A 11 -17.76 11.60 11.93
C PHE A 11 -17.88 10.31 12.75
N ILE A 12 -18.91 9.51 12.48
CA ILE A 12 -19.08 8.18 13.07
C ILE A 12 -18.74 7.14 12.00
N LEU A 13 -17.70 6.33 12.24
CA LEU A 13 -17.28 5.23 11.37
C LEU A 13 -18.13 3.98 11.68
N LEU A 14 -19.02 3.58 10.78
CA LEU A 14 -19.93 2.46 11.02
C LEU A 14 -19.23 1.08 11.07
N GLY A 15 -18.05 0.95 10.45
CA GLY A 15 -17.31 -0.30 10.43
C GLY A 15 -18.10 -1.49 9.87
N PHE A 16 -18.07 -2.62 10.61
CA PHE A 16 -18.72 -3.88 10.26
C PHE A 16 -19.98 -4.10 11.13
N PRO A 17 -21.15 -4.41 10.55
CA PRO A 17 -22.38 -4.70 11.30
C PRO A 17 -22.33 -6.13 11.89
N LEU A 18 -21.58 -6.30 12.98
CA LEU A 18 -21.29 -7.61 13.57
C LEU A 18 -21.72 -7.68 15.03
N SER A 19 -22.01 -8.90 15.52
CA SER A 19 -22.29 -9.13 16.94
C SER A 19 -21.08 -8.73 17.81
N PRO A 20 -21.29 -8.35 19.09
CA PRO A 20 -20.18 -8.01 19.98
C PRO A 20 -19.08 -9.09 20.05
N ARG A 21 -19.46 -10.38 20.03
CA ARG A 21 -18.50 -11.49 20.02
C ARG A 21 -17.63 -11.52 18.75
N MET A 22 -18.24 -11.29 17.58
CA MET A 22 -17.52 -11.24 16.31
C MET A 22 -16.60 -10.01 16.25
N ARG A 23 -17.02 -8.87 16.81
CA ARG A 23 -16.18 -7.67 16.92
C ARG A 23 -14.94 -7.92 17.79
N MET A 24 -15.10 -8.60 18.92
CA MET A 24 -13.96 -9.00 19.76
C MET A 24 -13.01 -9.98 19.05
N LEU A 25 -13.55 -10.95 18.30
CA LEU A 25 -12.73 -11.86 17.50
C LEU A 25 -11.90 -11.09 16.45
N LEU A 26 -12.54 -10.18 15.70
CA LEU A 26 -11.83 -9.34 14.73
C LEU A 26 -10.83 -8.40 15.38
N PHE A 27 -11.14 -7.87 16.57
CA PHE A 27 -10.21 -7.02 17.32
C PHE A 27 -8.91 -7.78 17.63
N VAL A 28 -9.01 -9.01 18.14
CA VAL A 28 -7.83 -9.86 18.42
C VAL A 28 -7.10 -10.17 17.11
N LEU A 29 -7.82 -10.60 16.07
CA LEU A 29 -7.23 -10.96 14.79
C LEU A 29 -6.47 -9.79 14.13
N PHE A 30 -7.10 -8.62 14.06
CA PHE A 30 -6.50 -7.43 13.45
C PHE A 30 -5.36 -6.86 14.31
N SER A 31 -5.42 -7.00 15.63
CA SER A 31 -4.30 -6.64 16.52
C SER A 31 -3.07 -7.53 16.27
N LEU A 32 -3.30 -8.83 16.04
CA LEU A 32 -2.23 -9.76 15.66
C LEU A 32 -1.64 -9.40 14.29
N PHE A 33 -2.48 -9.17 13.28
CA PHE A 33 -2.01 -8.75 11.95
C PHE A 33 -1.26 -7.43 12.00
N TYR A 34 -1.76 -6.44 12.74
CA TYR A 34 -1.07 -5.18 12.98
C TYR A 34 0.34 -5.40 13.54
N THR A 35 0.43 -6.21 14.60
CA THR A 35 1.72 -6.53 15.25
C THR A 35 2.66 -7.23 14.27
N PHE A 36 2.17 -8.18 13.47
CA PHE A 36 2.99 -8.85 12.45
C PHE A 36 3.44 -7.90 11.33
N THR A 37 2.59 -6.98 10.89
CA THR A 37 2.97 -5.96 9.90
C THR A 37 4.09 -5.07 10.43
N LEU A 38 3.96 -4.58 11.67
CA LEU A 38 4.99 -3.75 12.30
C LEU A 38 6.30 -4.51 12.48
N LEU A 39 6.24 -5.72 13.04
CA LEU A 39 7.43 -6.55 13.29
C LEU A 39 8.10 -6.99 11.98
N GLY A 40 7.32 -7.44 11.00
CA GLY A 40 7.83 -7.92 9.72
C GLY A 40 8.53 -6.83 8.92
N ASN A 41 7.86 -5.69 8.74
CA ASN A 41 8.43 -4.56 8.00
C ASN A 41 9.54 -3.87 8.81
N GLY A 42 9.39 -3.77 10.13
CA GLY A 42 10.44 -3.24 11.02
C GLY A 42 11.70 -4.10 10.99
N THR A 43 11.55 -5.43 10.93
CA THR A 43 12.68 -6.36 10.77
C THR A 43 13.36 -6.15 9.43
N ILE A 44 12.62 -5.97 8.33
CA ILE A 44 13.21 -5.69 7.01
C ILE A 44 14.07 -4.42 7.06
N VAL A 45 13.52 -3.33 7.57
CA VAL A 45 14.26 -2.06 7.71
C VAL A 45 15.49 -2.25 8.59
N GLY A 46 15.33 -2.87 9.76
CA GLY A 46 16.43 -3.13 10.69
C GLY A 46 17.56 -3.98 10.09
N LEU A 47 17.23 -5.07 9.38
CA LEU A 47 18.23 -5.91 8.72
C LEU A 47 18.99 -5.15 7.64
N ILE A 48 18.30 -4.33 6.85
CA ILE A 48 18.93 -3.50 5.81
C ILE A 48 19.87 -2.46 6.44
N CYS A 49 19.49 -1.86 7.57
CA CYS A 49 20.35 -0.89 8.26
C CYS A 49 21.61 -1.52 8.88
N VAL A 50 21.52 -2.78 9.33
CA VAL A 50 22.63 -3.45 10.06
C VAL A 50 23.56 -4.24 9.14
N ASP A 51 23.04 -4.91 8.11
CA ASP A 51 23.85 -5.74 7.21
C ASP A 51 24.19 -5.00 5.92
N SER A 52 25.44 -4.55 5.81
CA SER A 52 25.95 -3.84 4.63
C SER A 52 25.84 -4.63 3.33
N ARG A 53 25.72 -5.97 3.38
CA ARG A 53 25.50 -6.81 2.17
C ARG A 53 24.11 -6.59 1.57
N LEU A 54 23.16 -6.11 2.37
CA LEU A 54 21.84 -5.72 1.90
C LEU A 54 21.81 -4.29 1.36
N HIS A 55 22.92 -3.55 1.33
CA HIS A 55 22.98 -2.23 0.70
C HIS A 55 23.02 -2.33 -0.83
N THR A 56 21.92 -2.78 -1.43
CA THR A 56 21.70 -2.84 -2.87
C THR A 56 20.47 -2.02 -3.25
N PRO A 57 20.35 -1.54 -4.51
CA PRO A 57 19.18 -0.79 -4.96
C PRO A 57 17.83 -1.47 -4.69
N MET A 58 17.75 -2.79 -4.89
CA MET A 58 16.55 -3.57 -4.59
C MET A 58 16.12 -3.42 -3.12
N TYR A 59 17.04 -3.66 -2.19
CA TYR A 59 16.74 -3.58 -0.76
C TYR A 59 16.49 -2.15 -0.31
N PHE A 60 17.16 -1.18 -0.92
CA PHE A 60 16.87 0.24 -0.71
C PHE A 60 15.39 0.55 -1.00
N PHE A 61 14.86 0.16 -2.16
CA PHE A 61 13.43 0.35 -2.45
C PHE A 61 12.53 -0.49 -1.54
N LEU A 62 12.93 -1.71 -1.20
CA LEU A 62 12.18 -2.54 -0.25
C LEU A 62 12.09 -1.89 1.14
N SER A 63 13.11 -1.15 1.57
CA SER A 63 13.08 -0.42 2.84
C SER A 63 12.05 0.71 2.82
N HIS A 64 11.95 1.44 1.70
CA HIS A 64 10.91 2.46 1.51
C HIS A 64 9.52 1.85 1.46
N LEU A 65 9.35 0.71 0.78
CA LEU A 65 8.08 -0.03 0.75
C LEU A 65 7.68 -0.47 2.16
N ALA A 66 8.62 -1.00 2.94
CA ALA A 66 8.38 -1.40 4.33
C ALA A 66 8.00 -0.20 5.23
N ILE A 67 8.60 0.98 5.02
CA ILE A 67 8.21 2.21 5.72
C ILE A 67 6.78 2.62 5.36
N VAL A 68 6.41 2.55 4.08
CA VAL A 68 5.05 2.82 3.60
C VAL A 68 4.06 1.84 4.23
N ASP A 69 4.38 0.55 4.26
CA ASP A 69 3.56 -0.51 4.87
C ASP A 69 3.32 -0.27 6.38
N ILE A 70 4.36 0.11 7.12
CA ILE A 70 4.24 0.48 8.54
C ILE A 70 3.34 1.70 8.69
N ALA A 71 3.56 2.74 7.89
CA ALA A 71 2.81 3.98 7.97
C ALA A 71 1.33 3.78 7.63
N TYR A 72 1.03 2.93 6.64
CA TYR A 72 -0.33 2.49 6.32
C TYR A 72 -1.03 1.83 7.49
N ALA A 73 -0.35 0.87 8.12
CA ALA A 73 -0.88 0.13 9.25
C ALA A 73 -1.13 1.07 10.44
N CYS A 74 -0.19 1.94 10.77
CA CYS A 74 -0.31 2.92 11.85
C CYS A 74 -1.43 3.95 11.59
N ASN A 75 -1.67 4.32 10.33
CA ASN A 75 -2.70 5.29 9.98
C ASN A 75 -4.12 4.70 10.10
N THR A 76 -4.31 3.43 9.73
CA THR A 76 -5.66 2.84 9.54
C THR A 76 -6.07 1.89 10.66
N VAL A 77 -5.14 1.05 11.13
CA VAL A 77 -5.48 -0.09 12.00
C VAL A 77 -5.84 0.34 13.42
N PRO A 78 -5.12 1.26 14.10
CA PRO A 78 -5.51 1.72 15.43
C PRO A 78 -6.94 2.27 15.48
N GLN A 79 -7.32 3.09 14.50
CA GLN A 79 -8.68 3.61 14.42
C GLN A 79 -9.71 2.49 14.19
N MET A 80 -9.41 1.54 13.32
CA MET A 80 -10.26 0.37 13.10
C MET A 80 -10.45 -0.46 14.38
N LEU A 81 -9.38 -0.66 15.16
CA LEU A 81 -9.43 -1.38 16.44
C LEU A 81 -10.28 -0.64 17.47
N VAL A 82 -10.15 0.69 17.57
CA VAL A 82 -11.01 1.53 18.42
C VAL A 82 -12.48 1.37 18.02
N ASN A 83 -12.78 1.44 16.72
CA ASN A 83 -14.14 1.28 16.20
C ASN A 83 -14.70 -0.13 16.44
N LEU A 84 -13.86 -1.16 16.58
CA LEU A 84 -14.30 -2.53 16.91
C LEU A 84 -14.62 -2.71 18.40
N LEU A 85 -14.04 -1.89 19.28
CA LEU A 85 -14.38 -1.86 20.70
C LEU A 85 -15.62 -0.99 20.94
N ASP A 86 -15.60 0.24 20.40
CA ASP A 86 -16.68 1.23 20.56
C ASP A 86 -17.09 1.79 19.19
N PRO A 87 -18.19 1.30 18.58
CA PRO A 87 -18.59 1.69 17.24
C PRO A 87 -19.36 3.01 17.20
N VAL A 88 -19.72 3.56 18.37
CA VAL A 88 -20.42 4.85 18.47
C VAL A 88 -19.41 5.98 18.66
N LYS A 89 -18.16 5.66 19.04
CA LYS A 89 -17.10 6.65 19.22
C LYS A 89 -16.82 7.41 17.92
N PRO A 90 -16.96 8.75 17.93
CA PRO A 90 -16.66 9.55 16.77
C PRO A 90 -15.16 9.67 16.52
N ILE A 91 -14.78 9.85 15.25
CA ILE A 91 -13.49 10.39 14.82
C ILE A 91 -13.67 11.89 14.55
N SER A 92 -12.71 12.71 14.95
CA SER A 92 -12.77 14.15 14.64
C SER A 92 -12.66 14.39 13.13
N TYR A 93 -13.22 15.51 12.67
CA TYR A 93 -13.09 15.96 11.29
C TYR A 93 -11.62 16.03 10.88
N ALA A 94 -10.78 16.67 11.69
CA ALA A 94 -9.35 16.77 11.43
C ALA A 94 -8.68 15.40 11.35
N GLY A 95 -8.98 14.48 12.29
CA GLY A 95 -8.45 13.11 12.26
C GLY A 95 -8.87 12.35 11.00
N CYS A 96 -10.11 12.53 10.56
CA CYS A 96 -10.63 11.92 9.35
C CYS A 96 -9.95 12.44 8.08
N MET A 97 -9.77 13.76 7.98
CA MET A 97 -9.08 14.40 6.85
C MET A 97 -7.61 13.99 6.80
N THR A 98 -6.92 13.99 7.95
CA THR A 98 -5.53 13.53 8.06
C THR A 98 -5.39 12.07 7.66
N GLN A 99 -6.28 11.19 8.15
CA GLN A 99 -6.26 9.77 7.82
C GLN A 99 -6.45 9.55 6.30
N THR A 100 -7.39 10.27 5.69
CA THR A 100 -7.65 10.22 4.24
C THR A 100 -6.42 10.66 3.45
N PHE A 101 -5.82 11.79 3.82
CA PHE A 101 -4.64 12.34 3.17
C PHE A 101 -3.42 11.41 3.25
N LEU A 102 -3.13 10.88 4.43
CA LEU A 102 -2.02 9.95 4.64
C LEU A 102 -2.24 8.65 3.87
N PHE A 103 -3.46 8.11 3.91
CA PHE A 103 -3.81 6.91 3.15
C PHE A 103 -3.53 7.08 1.66
N LEU A 104 -4.00 8.18 1.05
CA LEU A 104 -3.75 8.47 -0.37
C LEU A 104 -2.27 8.65 -0.68
N THR A 105 -1.54 9.35 0.19
CA THR A 105 -0.09 9.57 0.03
C THR A 105 0.65 8.22 -0.04
N PHE A 106 0.35 7.32 0.90
CA PHE A 106 0.98 6.00 0.97
C PHE A 106 0.56 5.10 -0.19
N ALA A 107 -0.72 5.13 -0.61
CA ALA A 107 -1.20 4.36 -1.76
C ALA A 107 -0.47 4.67 -3.06
N ILE A 108 -0.32 5.96 -3.34
CA ILE A 108 0.32 6.43 -4.55
C ILE A 108 1.82 6.16 -4.46
N THR A 109 2.43 6.38 -3.29
CA THR A 109 3.85 6.09 -3.08
C THR A 109 4.16 4.60 -3.24
N GLU A 110 3.35 3.70 -2.66
CA GLU A 110 3.47 2.25 -2.84
C GLU A 110 3.41 1.86 -4.31
N CYS A 111 2.42 2.37 -5.04
CA CYS A 111 2.27 2.12 -6.47
C CYS A 111 3.52 2.50 -7.27
N LEU A 112 4.07 3.70 -7.03
CA LEU A 112 5.28 4.17 -7.69
C LEU A 112 6.52 3.38 -7.25
N LEU A 113 6.60 2.99 -5.98
CA LEU A 113 7.67 2.12 -5.48
C LEU A 113 7.67 0.75 -6.19
N LEU A 114 6.51 0.16 -6.44
CA LEU A 114 6.41 -1.09 -7.22
C LEU A 114 6.87 -0.90 -8.67
N VAL A 115 6.65 0.26 -9.27
CA VAL A 115 7.18 0.57 -10.61
C VAL A 115 8.70 0.62 -10.59
N VAL A 116 9.30 1.38 -9.67
CA VAL A 116 10.77 1.52 -9.63
C VAL A 116 11.46 0.20 -9.25
N MET A 117 10.82 -0.65 -8.45
CA MET A 117 11.27 -2.02 -8.18
C MET A 117 11.17 -2.92 -9.43
N SER A 118 10.13 -2.77 -10.25
CA SER A 118 10.05 -3.47 -11.55
C SER A 118 11.14 -3.01 -12.52
N TYR A 119 11.46 -1.71 -12.51
CA TYR A 119 12.55 -1.14 -13.30
C TYR A 119 13.92 -1.63 -12.83
N ASP A 120 14.18 -1.68 -11.52
CA ASP A 120 15.38 -2.30 -10.94
C ASP A 120 15.60 -3.72 -11.49
N ARG A 121 14.54 -4.53 -11.44
CA ARG A 121 14.57 -5.92 -11.93
C ARG A 121 14.82 -5.99 -13.43
N TYR A 122 14.20 -5.10 -14.19
CA TYR A 122 14.42 -4.99 -15.63
C TYR A 122 15.88 -4.71 -15.94
N VAL A 123 16.49 -3.70 -15.32
CA VAL A 123 17.89 -3.36 -15.57
C VAL A 123 18.82 -4.49 -15.09
N ALA A 124 18.54 -5.09 -13.93
CA ALA A 124 19.34 -6.17 -13.37
C ALA A 124 19.41 -7.41 -14.29
N ILE A 125 18.30 -7.76 -14.97
CA ILE A 125 18.21 -8.97 -15.80
C ILE A 125 18.54 -8.66 -17.27
N CYS A 126 18.03 -7.57 -17.83
CA CYS A 126 18.21 -7.24 -19.25
C CYS A 126 19.57 -6.57 -19.52
N HIS A 127 20.14 -5.87 -18.54
CA HIS A 127 21.38 -5.10 -18.68
C HIS A 127 22.38 -5.34 -17.52
N PRO A 128 22.74 -6.59 -17.21
CA PRO A 128 23.51 -6.93 -16.02
C PRO A 128 24.87 -6.21 -15.95
N LEU A 129 25.57 -6.05 -17.09
CA LEU A 129 26.88 -5.38 -17.15
C LEU A 129 26.82 -3.86 -16.92
N ARG A 130 25.66 -3.24 -17.11
CA ARG A 130 25.47 -1.79 -16.91
C ARG A 130 24.68 -1.47 -15.65
N TYR A 131 24.25 -2.48 -14.89
CA TYR A 131 23.37 -2.31 -13.74
C TYR A 131 23.94 -1.33 -12.71
N SER A 132 25.21 -1.46 -12.33
CA SER A 132 25.85 -0.59 -11.33
C SER A 132 25.96 0.88 -11.76
N VAL A 133 26.05 1.12 -13.07
CA VAL A 133 26.14 2.48 -13.63
C VAL A 133 24.74 3.11 -13.75
N ILE A 134 23.75 2.32 -14.19
CA ILE A 134 22.36 2.77 -14.36
C ILE A 134 21.68 2.96 -13.00
N MET A 135 21.73 1.94 -12.13
CA MET A 135 21.12 1.95 -10.80
C MET A 135 22.12 2.44 -9.74
N SER A 136 22.66 3.64 -9.97
CA SER A 136 23.52 4.31 -8.99
C SER A 136 22.71 4.84 -7.81
N TRP A 137 23.33 5.01 -6.65
CA TRP A 137 22.67 5.55 -5.44
C TRP A 137 21.96 6.89 -5.67
N ARG A 138 22.50 7.75 -6.54
CA ARG A 138 21.86 9.02 -6.90
C ARG A 138 20.55 8.78 -7.63
N VAL A 139 20.55 7.92 -8.64
CA VAL A 139 19.35 7.56 -9.41
C VAL A 139 18.32 6.90 -8.50
N CYS A 140 18.73 5.93 -7.68
CA CYS A 140 17.82 5.27 -6.74
C CYS A 140 17.20 6.23 -5.73
N SER A 141 18.01 7.14 -5.15
CA SER A 141 17.52 8.16 -4.22
C SER A 141 16.55 9.13 -4.90
N THR A 142 16.87 9.58 -6.12
CA THR A 142 15.96 10.42 -6.91
C THR A 142 14.65 9.71 -7.18
N MET A 143 14.67 8.45 -7.64
CA MET A 143 13.46 7.67 -7.90
C MET A 143 12.59 7.51 -6.64
N ALA A 144 13.20 7.23 -5.49
CA ALA A 144 12.49 7.11 -4.22
C ALA A 144 11.88 8.46 -3.79
N VAL A 145 12.68 9.52 -3.74
CA VAL A 145 12.23 10.87 -3.36
C VAL A 145 11.12 11.38 -4.28
N THR A 146 11.25 11.19 -5.59
CA THR A 146 10.21 11.56 -6.56
C THR A 146 8.92 10.77 -6.32
N SER A 147 9.00 9.48 -5.96
CA SER A 147 7.82 8.67 -5.62
C SER A 147 7.07 9.24 -4.42
N TRP A 148 7.80 9.62 -3.36
CA TRP A 148 7.24 10.27 -2.17
C TRP A 148 6.64 11.64 -2.48
N ILE A 149 7.34 12.49 -3.22
CA ILE A 149 6.87 13.83 -3.59
C ILE A 149 5.59 13.74 -4.43
N ILE A 150 5.54 12.87 -5.44
CA ILE A 150 4.35 12.70 -6.27
C ILE A 150 3.19 12.18 -5.42
N GLY A 151 3.42 11.19 -4.56
CA GLY A 151 2.40 10.68 -3.65
C GLY A 151 1.81 11.76 -2.76
N PHE A 152 2.67 12.58 -2.15
CA PHE A 152 2.28 13.70 -1.30
C PHE A 152 1.49 14.76 -2.07
N LEU A 153 2.00 15.21 -3.23
CA LEU A 153 1.36 16.29 -4.01
C LEU A 153 -0.01 15.87 -4.56
N LEU A 154 -0.13 14.65 -5.07
CA LEU A 154 -1.41 14.13 -5.57
C LEU A 154 -2.43 13.97 -4.44
N ALA A 155 -2.02 13.47 -3.27
CA ALA A 155 -2.88 13.40 -2.09
C ALA A 155 -3.29 14.80 -1.61
N LEU A 156 -2.39 15.78 -1.69
CA LEU A 156 -2.67 17.16 -1.30
C LEU A 156 -3.72 17.80 -2.20
N ILE A 157 -3.69 17.54 -3.52
CA ILE A 157 -4.74 18.01 -4.44
C ILE A 157 -6.10 17.48 -4.01
N HIS A 158 -6.22 16.18 -3.72
CA HIS A 158 -7.46 15.60 -3.21
C HIS A 158 -7.91 16.23 -1.89
N LEU A 159 -6.98 16.48 -0.96
CA LEU A 159 -7.30 17.10 0.32
C LEU A 159 -7.80 18.54 0.14
N VAL A 160 -7.13 19.36 -0.68
CA VAL A 160 -7.52 20.76 -0.95
C VAL A 160 -8.89 20.85 -1.61
N LEU A 161 -9.26 19.88 -2.44
CA LEU A 161 -10.61 19.81 -3.03
C LEU A 161 -11.67 19.30 -2.06
N LEU A 162 -11.27 18.46 -1.09
CA LEU A 162 -12.16 17.85 -0.09
C LEU A 162 -12.51 18.80 1.06
N LEU A 163 -11.53 19.56 1.57
CA LEU A 163 -11.70 20.43 2.76
C LEU A 163 -12.84 21.45 2.64
N PRO A 164 -13.08 22.13 1.48
CA PRO A 164 -14.12 23.14 1.36
C PRO A 164 -15.54 22.58 1.24
N LEU A 165 -15.71 21.25 1.10
CA LEU A 165 -17.04 20.66 0.89
C LEU A 165 -17.90 20.78 2.15
N PRO A 166 -19.14 21.29 2.05
CA PRO A 166 -20.09 21.23 3.15
C PRO A 166 -20.57 19.78 3.31
N PHE A 167 -20.46 19.24 4.52
CA PHE A 167 -20.98 17.91 4.84
C PHE A 167 -22.41 17.99 5.39
N CYS A 168 -23.22 16.97 5.13
CA CYS A 168 -24.59 16.87 5.62
C CYS A 168 -24.64 16.38 7.09
N VAL A 169 -25.79 16.59 7.75
CA VAL A 169 -26.01 16.21 9.17
C VAL A 169 -25.81 14.70 9.44
N SER A 170 -26.08 13.83 8.47
CA SER A 170 -25.83 12.39 8.63
C SER A 170 -24.34 12.08 8.50
N GLN A 171 -23.60 12.18 9.60
CA GLN A 171 -22.14 11.99 9.66
C GLN A 171 -21.68 10.52 9.76
N LYS A 172 -22.48 9.59 9.24
CA LYS A 172 -22.18 8.15 9.32
C LYS A 172 -21.41 7.69 8.10
N VAL A 173 -20.09 7.56 8.22
CA VAL A 173 -19.24 6.99 7.17
C VAL A 173 -19.41 5.47 7.20
N ASN A 174 -19.93 4.88 6.13
CA ASN A 174 -20.08 3.44 6.02
C ASN A 174 -18.75 2.74 5.68
N HIS A 175 -17.76 2.86 6.56
CA HIS A 175 -16.41 2.30 6.40
C HIS A 175 -15.72 2.14 7.77
N PHE A 176 -14.61 1.40 7.83
CA PHE A 176 -13.80 1.21 9.05
C PHE A 176 -12.70 2.26 9.23
N PHE A 177 -12.46 3.09 8.22
CA PHE A 177 -11.57 4.26 8.22
C PHE A 177 -12.16 5.33 7.29
N CYS A 178 -11.62 6.54 7.35
CA CYS A 178 -11.98 7.67 6.51
C CYS A 178 -11.50 7.49 5.06
N GLU A 179 -12.34 6.87 4.24
CA GLU A 179 -12.08 6.64 2.82
C GLU A 179 -12.72 7.75 1.96
N ILE A 180 -11.98 8.26 0.98
CA ILE A 180 -12.36 9.46 0.21
C ILE A 180 -13.73 9.33 -0.46
N THR A 181 -14.04 8.22 -1.13
CA THR A 181 -15.34 8.06 -1.81
C THR A 181 -16.50 7.88 -0.83
N ALA A 182 -16.26 7.31 0.35
CA ALA A 182 -17.23 7.22 1.43
C ALA A 182 -17.51 8.60 2.06
N ILE A 183 -16.48 9.44 2.20
CA ILE A 183 -16.60 10.81 2.71
C ILE A 183 -17.34 11.69 1.70
N LEU A 184 -16.99 11.64 0.41
CA LEU A 184 -17.63 12.45 -0.62
C LEU A 184 -19.15 12.24 -0.67
N LYS A 185 -19.63 11.01 -0.45
CA LYS A 185 -21.08 10.72 -0.39
C LYS A 185 -21.84 11.40 0.75
N LEU A 186 -21.13 11.95 1.74
CA LEU A 186 -21.72 12.70 2.84
C LEU A 186 -21.78 14.22 2.55
N ALA A 187 -21.21 14.68 1.43
CA ALA A 187 -21.26 16.08 1.07
C ALA A 187 -22.67 16.51 0.64
N CYS A 188 -23.03 17.74 1.01
CA CYS A 188 -24.29 18.41 0.69
C CYS A 188 -24.16 19.36 -0.52
N ALA A 189 -23.00 19.36 -1.17
CA ALA A 189 -22.71 20.10 -2.39
C ALA A 189 -22.37 19.13 -3.53
N ASP A 190 -22.26 19.68 -4.74
CA ASP A 190 -21.83 18.92 -5.91
C ASP A 190 -20.41 18.36 -5.71
N THR A 191 -20.28 17.03 -5.75
CA THR A 191 -19.03 16.30 -5.64
C THR A 191 -18.44 15.92 -6.99
N HIS A 192 -19.05 16.29 -8.12
CA HIS A 192 -18.65 15.83 -9.45
C HIS A 192 -17.17 16.09 -9.75
N LEU A 193 -16.64 17.27 -9.40
CA LEU A 193 -15.22 17.59 -9.58
C LEU A 193 -14.32 16.64 -8.77
N ASN A 194 -14.67 16.41 -7.51
CA ASN A 194 -13.92 15.53 -6.61
C ASN A 194 -13.95 14.09 -7.09
N GLU A 195 -15.13 13.58 -7.44
CA GLU A 195 -15.31 12.22 -7.95
C GLU A 195 -14.58 12.01 -9.28
N THR A 196 -14.63 12.99 -10.17
CA THR A 196 -13.90 12.96 -11.45
C THR A 196 -12.39 12.95 -11.22
N MET A 197 -11.88 13.77 -10.29
CA MET A 197 -10.46 13.77 -9.92
C MET A 197 -10.03 12.44 -9.30
N VAL A 198 -10.84 11.85 -8.40
CA VAL A 198 -10.55 10.54 -7.81
C VAL A 198 -10.53 9.46 -8.89
N LEU A 199 -11.49 9.47 -9.82
CA LEU A 199 -11.52 8.53 -10.93
C LEU A 199 -10.33 8.71 -11.87
N ALA A 200 -10.01 9.95 -12.26
CA ALA A 200 -8.87 10.25 -13.11
C ALA A 200 -7.54 9.87 -12.45
N GLY A 201 -7.40 10.12 -11.15
CA GLY A 201 -6.26 9.67 -10.34
C GLY A 201 -6.16 8.15 -10.33
N ALA A 202 -7.24 7.44 -9.99
CA ALA A 202 -7.27 5.98 -9.98
C ALA A 202 -6.94 5.38 -11.37
N VAL A 203 -7.48 5.95 -12.45
CA VAL A 203 -7.23 5.49 -13.82
C VAL A 203 -5.79 5.78 -14.26
N SER A 204 -5.24 6.95 -13.97
CA SER A 204 -3.86 7.29 -14.33
C SER A 204 -2.83 6.45 -13.58
N VAL A 205 -3.07 6.20 -12.29
CA VAL A 205 -2.27 5.31 -11.43
C VAL A 205 -2.42 3.84 -11.85
N LEU A 206 -3.58 3.44 -12.35
CA LEU A 206 -3.75 2.10 -12.90
C LEU A 206 -3.08 1.98 -14.27
N LEU A 207 -3.38 2.86 -15.24
CA LEU A 207 -2.90 2.71 -16.61
C LEU A 207 -1.39 2.94 -16.75
N GLY A 208 -0.82 3.98 -16.15
CA GLY A 208 0.61 4.30 -16.33
C GLY A 208 1.51 3.29 -15.61
N PRO A 209 1.50 3.30 -14.26
CA PRO A 209 2.26 2.37 -13.43
C PRO A 209 2.08 0.90 -13.78
N PHE A 210 0.85 0.39 -13.91
CA PHE A 210 0.64 -1.04 -14.23
C PHE A 210 1.20 -1.41 -15.60
N SER A 211 0.97 -0.58 -16.63
CA SER A 211 1.51 -0.85 -17.97
C SER A 211 3.03 -0.84 -17.97
N SER A 212 3.66 0.06 -17.21
CA SER A 212 5.12 0.10 -17.07
C SER A 212 5.69 -1.18 -16.45
N ILE A 213 4.99 -1.75 -15.45
CA ILE A 213 5.34 -3.03 -14.83
C ILE A 213 5.17 -4.17 -15.84
N VAL A 214 4.04 -4.22 -16.56
CA VAL A 214 3.77 -5.25 -17.57
C VAL A 214 4.83 -5.25 -18.66
N VAL A 215 5.18 -4.08 -19.21
CA VAL A 215 6.22 -3.94 -20.23
C VAL A 215 7.58 -4.40 -19.69
N SER A 216 7.95 -3.95 -18.48
CA SER A 216 9.21 -4.35 -17.83
C SER A 216 9.29 -5.87 -17.69
N TYR A 217 8.20 -6.51 -17.24
CA TYR A 217 8.15 -7.96 -17.06
C TYR A 217 8.05 -8.76 -18.34
N ALA A 218 7.42 -8.24 -19.39
CA ALA A 218 7.45 -8.85 -20.72
C ALA A 218 8.90 -8.91 -21.25
N CYS A 219 9.64 -7.80 -21.11
CA CYS A 219 11.07 -7.78 -21.49
C CYS A 219 11.92 -8.71 -20.62
N ILE A 220 11.70 -8.70 -19.30
CA ILE A 220 12.39 -9.61 -18.37
C ILE A 220 12.14 -11.06 -18.77
N LEU A 221 10.89 -11.45 -19.04
CA LEU A 221 10.56 -12.81 -19.46
C LEU A 221 11.30 -13.18 -20.75
N GLY A 222 11.30 -12.29 -21.75
CA GLY A 222 12.07 -12.47 -22.98
C GLY A 222 13.58 -12.64 -22.72
N ALA A 223 14.15 -11.91 -21.77
CA ALA A 223 15.55 -12.03 -21.38
C ALA A 223 15.84 -13.34 -20.64
N ILE A 224 14.98 -13.76 -19.71
CA ILE A 224 15.11 -15.02 -18.96
C ILE A 224 15.09 -16.22 -19.89
N LEU A 225 14.19 -16.23 -20.89
CA LEU A 225 14.11 -17.30 -21.88
C LEU A 225 15.38 -17.44 -22.73
N ARG A 226 16.23 -16.41 -22.80
CA ARG A 226 17.53 -16.44 -23.49
C ARG A 226 18.69 -16.90 -22.61
N ILE A 227 18.49 -17.01 -21.29
CA ILE A 227 19.52 -17.50 -20.37
C ILE A 227 19.70 -19.01 -20.60
N GLN A 228 20.90 -19.44 -20.98
CA GLN A 228 21.21 -20.84 -21.27
C GLN A 228 21.38 -21.71 -20.02
N SER A 229 21.68 -21.11 -18.86
CA SER A 229 21.85 -21.84 -17.61
C SER A 229 20.53 -22.01 -16.87
N GLY A 230 20.14 -23.26 -16.59
CA GLY A 230 18.93 -23.56 -15.81
C GLY A 230 18.96 -22.98 -14.40
N GLU A 231 20.14 -22.88 -13.78
CA GLU A 231 20.33 -22.21 -12.49
C GLU A 231 20.05 -20.70 -12.58
N GLY A 232 20.58 -20.03 -13.61
CA GLY A 232 20.35 -18.61 -13.86
C GLY A 232 18.87 -18.31 -14.09
N GLN A 233 18.19 -19.14 -14.89
CA GLN A 233 16.74 -19.06 -15.09
C GLN A 233 15.97 -19.20 -13.77
N ARG A 234 16.27 -20.24 -12.98
CA ARG A 234 15.58 -20.51 -11.70
C ARG A 234 15.75 -19.35 -10.72
N LYS A 235 16.95 -18.78 -10.61
CA LYS A 235 17.23 -17.62 -9.75
C LYS A 235 16.43 -16.40 -10.21
N ALA A 236 16.42 -16.11 -11.51
CA ALA A 236 15.64 -15.00 -12.07
C ALA A 236 14.14 -15.17 -11.78
N PHE A 237 13.56 -16.34 -12.09
CA PHE A 237 12.14 -16.62 -11.80
C PHE A 237 11.78 -16.49 -10.32
N SER A 238 12.65 -16.95 -9.41
CA SER A 238 12.41 -16.84 -7.96
C SER A 238 12.29 -15.38 -7.52
N THR A 239 13.19 -14.51 -7.97
CA THR A 239 13.13 -13.07 -7.64
C THR A 239 11.94 -12.39 -8.29
N CYS A 240 11.68 -12.65 -9.59
CA CYS A 240 10.59 -12.07 -10.34
C CYS A 240 9.21 -12.45 -9.80
N SER A 241 9.01 -13.72 -9.45
CA SER A 241 7.73 -14.22 -8.91
C SER A 241 7.36 -13.61 -7.56
N SER A 242 8.35 -13.28 -6.71
CA SER A 242 8.09 -12.61 -5.44
C SER A 242 7.48 -11.21 -5.65
N HIS A 243 8.09 -10.39 -6.50
CA HIS A 243 7.59 -9.06 -6.82
C HIS A 243 6.28 -9.12 -7.62
N LEU A 244 6.14 -10.03 -8.59
CA LEU A 244 4.86 -10.23 -9.30
C LEU A 244 3.72 -10.64 -8.37
N CYS A 245 4.01 -11.41 -7.31
CA CYS A 245 3.00 -11.76 -6.30
C CYS A 245 2.52 -10.51 -5.56
N VAL A 246 3.44 -9.64 -5.14
CA VAL A 246 3.09 -8.36 -4.48
C VAL A 246 2.33 -7.43 -5.42
N VAL A 247 2.80 -7.27 -6.66
CA VAL A 247 2.10 -6.51 -7.71
C VAL A 247 0.70 -7.07 -7.95
N GLY A 248 0.55 -8.38 -8.05
CA GLY A 248 -0.73 -9.04 -8.26
C GLY A 248 -1.71 -8.80 -7.10
N LEU A 249 -1.22 -8.85 -5.86
CA LEU A 249 -2.03 -8.54 -4.68
C LEU A 249 -2.44 -7.06 -4.63
N PHE A 250 -1.53 -6.14 -4.95
CA PHE A 250 -1.80 -4.71 -4.97
C PHE A 250 -2.74 -4.30 -6.12
N TYR A 251 -2.34 -4.54 -7.36
CA TYR A 251 -3.13 -4.11 -8.53
C TYR A 251 -4.35 -4.98 -8.77
N GLY A 252 -4.29 -6.29 -8.50
CA GLY A 252 -5.45 -7.16 -8.64
C GLY A 252 -6.60 -6.73 -7.76
N THR A 253 -6.33 -6.37 -6.50
CA THR A 253 -7.35 -5.86 -5.58
C THR A 253 -7.87 -4.49 -6.00
N ALA A 254 -7.00 -3.59 -6.47
CA ALA A 254 -7.40 -2.29 -7.00
C ALA A 254 -8.29 -2.40 -8.26
N ILE A 255 -7.94 -3.27 -9.21
CA ILE A 255 -8.73 -3.51 -10.44
C ILE A 255 -10.12 -4.04 -10.08
N VAL A 256 -10.22 -5.03 -9.19
CA VAL A 256 -11.53 -5.55 -8.75
C VAL A 256 -12.35 -4.46 -8.06
N MET A 257 -11.71 -3.56 -7.31
CA MET A 257 -12.39 -2.49 -6.59
C MET A 257 -12.95 -1.39 -7.50
N TYR A 258 -12.22 -1.00 -8.55
CA TYR A 258 -12.59 0.11 -9.43
C TYR A 258 -13.30 -0.31 -10.72
N VAL A 259 -12.92 -1.45 -11.31
CA VAL A 259 -13.43 -1.96 -12.61
C VAL A 259 -14.40 -3.13 -12.42
N GLY A 260 -14.33 -3.83 -11.29
CA GLY A 260 -15.14 -5.02 -11.04
C GLY A 260 -16.66 -4.80 -11.13
N PRO A 261 -17.43 -5.90 -11.29
CA PRO A 261 -18.86 -5.82 -11.48
C PRO A 261 -19.55 -5.07 -10.34
N ARG A 262 -20.46 -4.15 -10.69
CA ARG A 262 -21.34 -3.45 -9.72
C ARG A 262 -22.49 -4.34 -9.21
N HIS A 263 -22.53 -5.63 -9.55
CA HIS A 263 -23.59 -6.56 -9.16
C HIS A 263 -23.33 -7.13 -7.76
N GLY A 264 -24.33 -7.07 -6.86
CA GLY A 264 -24.20 -7.45 -5.45
C GLY A 264 -24.27 -6.24 -4.53
N SER A 265 -23.88 -6.35 -3.25
CA SER A 265 -23.79 -5.21 -2.32
C SER A 265 -22.45 -4.48 -2.52
N PRO A 266 -22.35 -3.48 -3.42
CA PRO A 266 -21.05 -2.96 -3.86
C PRO A 266 -20.32 -2.24 -2.72
N LYS A 267 -21.07 -1.84 -1.68
CA LYS A 267 -20.56 -1.22 -0.45
C LYS A 267 -19.73 -2.21 0.37
N GLU A 268 -20.21 -3.44 0.58
CA GLU A 268 -19.53 -4.42 1.43
C GLU A 268 -18.30 -5.01 0.70
N GLN A 269 -18.42 -5.31 -0.59
CA GLN A 269 -17.28 -5.79 -1.38
C GLN A 269 -16.11 -4.78 -1.38
N LYS A 270 -16.40 -3.48 -1.57
CA LYS A 270 -15.36 -2.43 -1.53
C LYS A 270 -14.70 -2.32 -0.16
N LYS A 271 -15.46 -2.42 0.93
CA LYS A 271 -14.91 -2.45 2.30
C LYS A 271 -13.92 -3.60 2.47
N TYR A 272 -14.28 -4.83 2.06
CA TYR A 272 -13.39 -5.98 2.22
C TYR A 272 -12.13 -5.89 1.35
N LEU A 273 -12.23 -5.35 0.13
CA LEU A 273 -11.07 -5.13 -0.73
C LEU A 273 -10.12 -4.08 -0.14
N LEU A 274 -10.65 -2.99 0.41
CA LEU A 274 -9.84 -1.97 1.10
C LEU A 274 -9.22 -2.52 2.39
N LEU A 275 -9.92 -3.40 3.11
CA LEU A 275 -9.35 -4.10 4.27
C LEU A 275 -8.18 -4.97 3.84
N PHE A 276 -8.34 -5.71 2.73
CA PHE A 276 -7.27 -6.51 2.17
C PHE A 276 -6.05 -5.67 1.79
N HIS A 277 -6.28 -4.56 1.09
CA HIS A 277 -5.23 -3.63 0.67
C HIS A 277 -4.50 -2.97 1.85
N SER A 278 -5.22 -2.51 2.88
CA SER A 278 -4.65 -1.74 3.99
C SER A 278 -4.04 -2.59 5.11
N LEU A 279 -4.51 -3.83 5.29
CA LEU A 279 -4.08 -4.69 6.40
C LEU A 279 -3.30 -5.92 5.91
N PHE A 280 -3.84 -6.65 4.93
CA PHE A 280 -3.31 -7.94 4.54
C PHE A 280 -2.12 -7.82 3.61
N ASN A 281 -2.14 -6.90 2.64
CA ASN A 281 -1.00 -6.67 1.74
C ASN A 281 0.28 -6.28 2.50
N PRO A 282 0.27 -5.24 3.36
CA PRO A 282 1.43 -4.90 4.19
C PRO A 282 1.95 -6.05 5.07
N MET A 283 1.06 -6.92 5.55
CA MET A 283 1.42 -8.10 6.35
C MET A 283 2.08 -9.19 5.48
N LEU A 284 1.59 -9.40 4.26
CA LEU A 284 2.08 -10.42 3.34
C LEU A 284 3.41 -10.02 2.68
N ASN A 285 3.67 -8.72 2.50
CA ASN A 285 4.89 -8.21 1.87
C ASN A 285 6.17 -8.76 2.52
N PRO A 286 6.35 -8.71 3.86
CA PRO A 286 7.49 -9.34 4.51
C PRO A 286 7.60 -10.84 4.30
N LEU A 287 6.46 -11.56 4.30
CA LEU A 287 6.46 -13.00 4.07
C LEU A 287 6.90 -13.32 2.64
N ILE A 288 6.43 -12.56 1.66
CA ILE A 288 6.73 -12.77 0.24
C ILE A 288 8.20 -12.41 -0.05
N TYR A 289 8.69 -11.26 0.42
CA TYR A 289 10.06 -10.80 0.15
C TYR A 289 11.10 -11.50 1.03
N SER A 290 10.82 -11.77 2.31
CA SER A 290 11.80 -12.34 3.24
C SER A 290 11.81 -13.86 3.22
N LEU A 291 10.64 -14.53 3.25
CA LEU A 291 10.60 -16.01 3.31
C LEU A 291 10.91 -16.67 1.97
N ARG A 292 11.02 -15.92 0.86
CA ARG A 292 11.49 -16.49 -0.42
C ARG A 292 12.92 -16.11 -0.76
N ASN A 293 13.45 -15.01 -0.21
CA ASN A 293 14.78 -14.55 -0.52
C ASN A 293 15.84 -15.20 0.40
N SER A 294 16.81 -15.90 -0.20
CA SER A 294 17.91 -16.56 0.51
C SER A 294 18.76 -15.58 1.30
N ASP A 295 18.96 -14.37 0.78
CA ASP A 295 19.89 -13.40 1.37
C ASP A 295 19.34 -12.87 2.69
N VAL A 296 18.04 -12.55 2.72
CA VAL A 296 17.33 -12.13 3.94
C VAL A 296 17.31 -13.25 4.97
N LYS A 297 17.02 -14.50 4.57
CA LYS A 297 17.08 -15.66 5.47
C LYS A 297 18.47 -15.88 6.05
N ASN A 298 19.50 -15.75 5.23
CA ASN A 298 20.89 -15.95 5.65
C ASN A 298 21.33 -14.82 6.59
N THR A 299 20.94 -13.58 6.32
CA THR A 299 21.19 -12.45 7.22
C THR A 299 20.43 -12.61 8.53
N LEU A 300 19.16 -13.02 8.51
CA LEU A 300 18.39 -13.30 9.73
C LEU A 300 19.04 -14.41 10.58
N LYS A 301 19.46 -15.52 9.97
CA LYS A 301 20.18 -16.60 10.67
C LYS A 301 21.49 -16.12 11.31
N ARG A 302 22.21 -15.21 10.65
CA ARG A 302 23.44 -14.61 11.17
C ARG A 302 23.18 -13.70 12.37
N VAL A 303 22.23 -12.80 12.23
CA VAL A 303 21.84 -11.86 13.30
C VAL A 303 21.30 -12.62 14.53
N LEU A 304 20.55 -13.70 14.30
CA LEU A 304 20.07 -14.58 15.38
C LEU A 304 21.13 -15.57 15.91
N GLY A 305 22.36 -15.56 15.38
CA GLY A 305 23.42 -16.49 15.80
C GLY A 305 23.13 -17.97 15.51
N THR A 306 22.14 -18.28 14.67
CA THR A 306 21.76 -19.67 14.31
C THR A 306 22.55 -20.22 13.13
N GLN A 307 23.35 -19.39 12.45
CA GLN A 307 24.33 -19.88 11.49
C GLN A 307 25.52 -20.48 12.26
N ARG A 308 25.39 -21.76 12.65
CA ARG A 308 26.56 -22.58 13.04
C ARG A 308 27.53 -22.59 11.86
N ALA A 309 28.80 -22.29 12.15
CA ALA A 309 29.90 -22.39 11.22
C ALA A 309 29.85 -23.71 10.47
N LEU A 310 29.76 -23.64 9.14
CA LEU A 310 30.02 -24.73 8.21
C LEU A 310 30.90 -24.14 7.12
#